data_AF-A0AAU4L910-F1
#
_entry.id   AF-A0AAU4L910-F1
#
_cell.length_a   1.000
_cell.length_b   1.000
_cell.length_c   1.000
_cell.angle_alpha   90.00
_cell.angle_beta   90.00
_cell.angle_gamma   90.00
#
_symmetry.space_group_name_H-M   'P 1'
#
loop_
_entity.id
_entity.type
_entity.pdbx_description
1 polymer ?
#
loop_
_entity_poly.entity_id
_entity_poly.type
_entity_poly.pdbx_seq_one_letter_code
_entity_poly.pdbx_strand_id
1 'polypeptide(L)'
;MTSASADPAGRRAAVTAAILVPVAACAVTLALLTAYVSSGAAGEPPARITVTRARVVQPLAGRDTVAYFDLRNTGGADASLVSVEAPLLGSPTMLARDVESDGAGRMEALPELKVPAGGEVRMSPAVGDVMVENPPALRLGERVDFVLRFRDGGEVRAVAVVVRAGG
;
A
#
# COMPACT_ATOMS: atom_id res chain seq x y z
N MET A 1 -54.63 -4.19 -62.61
CA MET A 1 -54.52 -4.46 -61.15
C MET A 1 -53.79 -5.79 -61.00
N THR A 2 -52.48 -5.74 -60.77
CA THR A 2 -51.67 -6.95 -60.53
C THR A 2 -50.95 -6.71 -59.21
N SER A 3 -51.38 -7.46 -58.19
CA SER A 3 -50.88 -7.36 -56.83
C SER A 3 -49.40 -7.72 -56.77
N ALA A 4 -48.60 -6.82 -56.20
CA ALA A 4 -47.22 -7.09 -55.85
C ALA A 4 -47.19 -8.11 -54.70
N SER A 5 -46.72 -9.32 -55.01
CA SER A 5 -46.36 -10.33 -54.01
C SER A 5 -45.16 -9.82 -53.22
N ALA A 6 -45.43 -9.27 -52.02
CA ALA A 6 -44.38 -8.89 -51.08
C ALA A 6 -43.71 -10.16 -50.55
N ASP A 7 -42.46 -10.39 -50.96
CA ASP A 7 -41.65 -11.52 -50.54
C ASP A 7 -41.36 -11.46 -49.01
N PRO A 8 -41.97 -12.35 -48.21
CA PRO A 8 -41.82 -12.33 -46.75
C PRO A 8 -40.47 -12.90 -46.29
N ALA A 9 -39.72 -13.60 -47.16
CA ALA A 9 -38.47 -14.25 -46.82
C ALA A 9 -37.30 -13.24 -46.72
N GLY A 10 -37.23 -12.28 -47.66
CA GLY A 10 -36.20 -11.23 -47.65
C GLY A 10 -36.28 -10.31 -46.42
N ARG A 11 -37.49 -10.05 -45.92
CA ARG A 11 -37.72 -9.22 -44.73
C ARG A 11 -37.24 -9.89 -43.44
N ARG A 12 -37.36 -11.22 -43.34
CA ARG A 12 -36.91 -12.00 -42.18
C ARG A 12 -35.39 -12.06 -42.09
N ALA A 13 -34.72 -12.26 -43.22
CA ALA A 13 -33.25 -12.27 -43.30
C ALA A 13 -32.63 -10.90 -42.93
N ALA A 14 -33.25 -9.80 -43.37
CA ALA A 14 -32.82 -8.45 -43.03
C ALA A 14 -33.01 -8.12 -41.52
N VAL A 15 -34.11 -8.59 -40.91
CA VAL A 15 -34.38 -8.39 -39.48
C VAL A 15 -33.46 -9.24 -38.59
N THR A 16 -33.14 -10.48 -38.99
CA THR A 16 -32.18 -11.32 -38.26
C THR A 16 -30.76 -10.75 -38.33
N ALA A 17 -30.35 -10.22 -39.49
CA ALA A 17 -29.06 -9.54 -39.63
C ALA A 17 -29.00 -8.24 -38.80
N ALA A 18 -30.11 -7.50 -38.71
CA ALA A 18 -30.20 -6.26 -37.93
C ALA A 18 -30.04 -6.46 -36.41
N ILE A 19 -30.28 -7.67 -35.90
CA ILE A 19 -30.12 -8.01 -34.46
C ILE A 19 -28.80 -8.75 -34.21
N LEU A 20 -28.34 -9.60 -35.14
CA LEU A 20 -27.10 -10.36 -34.95
C LEU A 20 -25.86 -9.48 -34.93
N VAL A 21 -25.81 -8.44 -35.76
CA VAL A 21 -24.68 -7.50 -35.83
C VAL A 21 -24.46 -6.74 -34.51
N PRO A 22 -25.47 -6.09 -33.90
CA PRO A 22 -25.28 -5.39 -32.62
C PRO A 22 -24.99 -6.36 -31.46
N VAL A 23 -25.58 -7.56 -31.45
CA VAL A 23 -25.30 -8.57 -30.41
C VAL A 23 -23.86 -9.08 -30.53
N ALA A 24 -23.38 -9.36 -31.74
CA ALA A 24 -21.99 -9.76 -31.97
C ALA A 24 -21.00 -8.64 -31.59
N ALA A 25 -21.31 -7.39 -31.92
CA ALA A 25 -20.49 -6.24 -31.51
C ALA A 25 -20.44 -6.07 -29.98
N CYS A 26 -21.58 -6.26 -29.28
CA CYS A 26 -21.62 -6.26 -27.82
C CYS A 26 -20.79 -7.41 -27.23
N ALA A 27 -20.87 -8.62 -27.80
CA ALA A 27 -20.10 -9.76 -27.33
C ALA A 27 -18.58 -9.55 -27.51
N VAL A 28 -18.15 -9.01 -28.66
CA VAL A 28 -16.74 -8.70 -28.93
C VAL A 28 -16.22 -7.61 -27.99
N THR A 29 -16.99 -6.54 -27.78
CA THR A 29 -16.59 -5.45 -26.87
C THR A 29 -16.49 -5.94 -25.42
N LEU A 30 -17.43 -6.77 -24.94
CA LEU A 30 -17.37 -7.40 -23.62
C LEU A 30 -16.16 -8.33 -23.48
N ALA A 31 -15.84 -9.13 -24.51
CA ALA A 31 -14.68 -10.02 -24.49
C ALA A 31 -13.36 -9.23 -24.41
N LEU A 32 -13.23 -8.16 -25.21
CA LEU A 32 -12.07 -7.27 -25.19
C LEU A 32 -11.94 -6.54 -23.86
N LEU A 33 -13.05 -6.06 -23.29
CA LEU A 33 -13.06 -5.39 -22.00
C LEU A 33 -12.66 -6.36 -20.87
N THR A 34 -13.16 -7.60 -20.91
CA THR A 34 -12.81 -8.64 -19.94
C THR A 34 -11.31 -8.97 -20.02
N ALA A 35 -10.78 -9.13 -21.23
CA ALA A 35 -9.35 -9.34 -21.46
C ALA A 35 -8.51 -8.16 -20.92
N TYR A 36 -8.95 -6.92 -21.16
CA TYR A 36 -8.30 -5.70 -20.69
C TYR A 36 -8.29 -5.57 -19.16
N VAL A 37 -9.38 -5.95 -18.48
CA VAL A 37 -9.44 -5.96 -17.01
C VAL A 37 -8.54 -7.07 -16.45
N SER A 38 -8.56 -8.26 -17.05
CA SER A 38 -7.75 -9.39 -16.60
C SER A 38 -6.24 -9.20 -16.81
N SER A 39 -5.82 -8.34 -17.75
CA SER A 39 -4.42 -8.01 -17.97
C SER A 39 -3.86 -6.98 -16.98
N GLY A 40 -4.66 -6.51 -16.01
CA GLY A 40 -4.24 -5.50 -15.03
C GLY A 40 -4.20 -4.07 -15.58
N ALA A 41 -4.59 -3.85 -16.84
CA ALA A 41 -4.58 -2.53 -17.47
C ALA A 41 -5.68 -1.59 -16.93
N ALA A 42 -6.64 -2.12 -16.17
CA ALA A 42 -7.66 -1.34 -15.45
C ALA A 42 -7.10 -0.56 -14.24
N GLY A 43 -5.82 -0.76 -13.88
CA GLY A 43 -5.19 -0.22 -12.68
C GLY A 43 -5.45 -1.11 -11.47
N GLU A 44 -4.40 -1.45 -10.73
CA GLU A 44 -4.56 -2.14 -9.46
C GLU A 44 -5.18 -1.19 -8.43
N PRO A 45 -6.08 -1.68 -7.56
CA PRO A 45 -6.63 -0.84 -6.49
C PRO A 45 -5.46 -0.31 -5.64
N PRO A 46 -5.41 1.00 -5.36
CA PRO A 46 -4.26 1.57 -4.65
C PRO A 46 -4.10 0.91 -3.27
N ALA A 47 -2.87 0.91 -2.77
CA ALA A 47 -2.61 0.53 -1.40
C ALA A 47 -3.43 1.41 -0.45
N ARG A 48 -3.92 0.82 0.66
CA ARG A 48 -4.64 1.54 1.70
C ARG A 48 -4.02 1.22 3.04
N ILE A 49 -3.05 2.04 3.41
CA ILE A 49 -2.28 1.84 4.63
C ILE A 49 -2.95 2.50 5.82
N THR A 50 -3.02 1.77 6.92
CA THR A 50 -3.45 2.27 8.22
C THR A 50 -2.45 1.81 9.28
N VAL A 51 -2.11 2.72 10.19
CA VAL A 51 -1.25 2.43 11.33
C VAL A 51 -2.13 1.97 12.48
N THR A 52 -1.98 0.71 12.90
CA THR A 52 -2.79 0.11 13.97
C THR A 52 -2.16 0.29 15.34
N ARG A 53 -0.82 0.39 15.39
CA ARG A 53 -0.05 0.64 16.60
C ARG A 53 1.18 1.47 16.24
N ALA A 54 1.53 2.43 17.10
CA ALA A 54 2.71 3.25 16.95
C ALA A 54 3.33 3.50 18.33
N ARG A 55 4.61 3.19 18.48
CA ARG A 55 5.35 3.35 19.73
C ARG A 55 6.77 3.82 19.46
N VAL A 56 7.31 4.62 20.36
CA VAL A 56 8.71 5.03 20.36
C VAL A 56 9.33 4.68 21.70
N VAL A 57 10.52 4.07 21.69
CA VAL A 57 11.21 3.75 22.93
C VAL A 57 11.71 5.04 23.57
N GLN A 58 11.60 5.14 24.88
CA GLN A 58 12.11 6.29 25.62
C GLN A 58 13.63 6.42 25.38
N PRO A 59 14.11 7.55 24.81
CA PRO A 59 15.53 7.76 24.59
C PRO A 59 16.25 7.94 25.92
N LEU A 60 17.46 7.40 25.99
CA LEU A 60 18.43 7.79 27.00
C LEU A 60 19.11 9.09 26.54
N ALA A 61 19.48 9.95 27.48
CA ALA A 61 20.09 11.24 27.15
C ALA A 61 21.34 11.06 26.27
N GLY A 62 21.35 11.72 25.10
CA GLY A 62 22.46 11.65 24.14
C GLY A 62 22.59 10.32 23.41
N ARG A 63 21.51 9.53 23.31
CA ARG A 63 21.47 8.28 22.55
C ARG A 63 20.32 8.28 21.56
N ASP A 64 20.54 7.55 20.47
CA ASP A 64 19.51 7.26 19.49
C ASP A 64 18.40 6.42 20.11
N THR A 65 17.21 6.51 19.52
CA THR A 65 16.07 5.68 19.91
C THR A 65 15.45 5.04 18.69
N VAL A 66 14.53 4.11 18.93
CA VAL A 66 13.82 3.36 17.91
C VAL A 66 12.32 3.54 18.05
N ALA A 67 11.64 3.67 16.93
CA ALA A 67 10.20 3.68 16.82
C ALA A 67 9.72 2.48 16.00
N TYR A 68 8.56 1.96 16.37
CA TYR A 68 7.94 0.80 15.75
C TYR A 68 6.49 1.12 15.38
N PHE A 69 6.10 0.68 14.19
CA PHE A 69 4.75 0.84 13.65
C PHE A 69 4.19 -0.51 13.21
N ASP A 70 2.92 -0.76 13.51
CA ASP A 70 2.18 -1.86 12.92
C ASP A 70 1.33 -1.29 11.79
N LEU A 71 1.57 -1.80 10.58
CA LEU A 71 1.00 -1.30 9.34
C LEU A 71 0.06 -2.34 8.77
N ARG A 72 -1.18 -1.96 8.50
CA ARG A 72 -2.16 -2.80 7.80
C ARG A 72 -2.45 -2.21 6.43
N ASN A 73 -2.35 -3.04 5.40
CA ASN A 73 -2.75 -2.69 4.05
C ASN A 73 -4.08 -3.36 3.71
N THR A 74 -5.13 -2.55 3.56
CA THR A 74 -6.46 -3.03 3.14
C THR A 74 -6.70 -2.83 1.64
N GLY A 75 -5.69 -2.34 0.92
CA GLY A 75 -5.71 -2.11 -0.52
C GLY A 75 -5.41 -3.37 -1.33
N GLY A 76 -5.53 -3.23 -2.65
CA GLY A 76 -5.30 -4.32 -3.61
C GLY A 76 -3.88 -4.37 -4.18
N ALA A 77 -3.04 -3.40 -3.85
CA ALA A 77 -1.64 -3.31 -4.27
C ALA A 77 -0.70 -3.28 -3.06
N ASP A 78 0.50 -3.80 -3.23
CA ASP A 78 1.58 -3.72 -2.24
C ASP A 78 1.99 -2.26 -2.02
N ALA A 79 2.42 -1.94 -0.80
CA ALA A 79 3.02 -0.65 -0.48
C ALA A 79 4.47 -0.83 -0.05
N SER A 80 5.31 0.15 -0.38
CA SER A 80 6.69 0.20 0.10
C SER A 80 6.90 1.46 0.93
N LEU A 81 7.14 1.30 2.22
CA LEU A 81 7.56 2.39 3.09
C LEU A 81 9.04 2.68 2.81
N VAL A 82 9.36 3.90 2.41
CA VAL A 82 10.73 4.28 1.99
C VAL A 82 11.36 5.36 2.87
N SER A 83 10.54 6.12 3.58
CA SER A 83 11.01 7.14 4.51
C SER A 83 10.00 7.32 5.64
N VAL A 84 10.52 7.70 6.80
CA VAL A 84 9.73 8.11 7.95
C VAL A 84 10.35 9.40 8.46
N GLU A 85 9.54 10.37 8.84
CA GLU A 85 9.97 11.65 9.39
C GLU A 85 9.26 11.89 10.73
N ALA A 86 9.95 12.54 11.67
CA ALA A 86 9.38 12.98 12.94
C ALA A 86 9.55 14.51 13.07
N PRO A 87 8.63 15.32 12.51
CA PRO A 87 8.84 16.77 12.36
C PRO A 87 9.17 17.50 13.65
N LEU A 88 8.57 17.07 14.77
CA LEU A 88 8.77 17.69 16.09
C LEU A 88 10.07 17.28 16.77
N LEU A 89 10.69 16.19 16.36
CA LEU A 89 11.97 15.76 16.92
C LEU A 89 13.14 16.51 16.28
N GLY A 90 12.99 17.00 15.04
CA GLY A 90 14.07 17.67 14.30
C GLY A 90 15.27 16.75 14.02
N SER A 91 15.08 15.45 14.21
CA SER A 91 16.11 14.41 14.16
C SER A 91 16.07 13.67 12.83
N PRO A 92 17.23 13.30 12.27
CA PRO A 92 17.30 12.32 11.19
C PRO A 92 16.64 11.01 11.61
N THR A 93 15.94 10.40 10.65
CA THR A 93 15.26 9.13 10.83
C THR A 93 15.61 8.18 9.71
N MET A 94 15.89 6.92 10.05
CA MET A 94 16.31 5.90 9.10
C MET A 94 15.59 4.59 9.39
N LEU A 95 15.15 3.92 8.31
CA LEU A 95 14.69 2.55 8.41
C LEU A 95 15.89 1.62 8.57
N ALA A 96 15.86 0.77 9.58
CA ALA A 96 16.91 -0.19 9.86
C ALA A 96 16.31 -1.52 10.30
N ARG A 97 17.12 -2.58 10.31
CA ARG A 97 16.75 -3.88 10.89
C ARG A 97 17.96 -4.53 11.54
N ASP A 98 17.72 -5.35 12.55
CA ASP A 98 18.72 -6.21 13.13
C ASP A 98 18.89 -7.48 12.29
N VAL A 99 20.14 -7.74 11.90
CA VAL A 99 20.56 -8.96 11.21
C VAL A 99 21.62 -9.66 12.03
N GLU A 100 21.53 -10.98 12.13
CA GLU A 100 22.57 -11.80 12.73
C GLU A 100 23.62 -12.13 11.67
N SER A 101 24.87 -11.73 11.91
CA SER A 101 26.01 -12.05 11.05
C SER A 101 27.13 -12.60 11.90
N ASP A 102 27.59 -13.81 11.60
CA ASP A 102 28.74 -14.45 12.26
C ASP A 102 28.61 -14.54 13.80
N GLY A 103 27.40 -14.76 14.30
CA GLY A 103 27.11 -14.87 15.74
C GLY A 103 27.09 -13.54 16.49
N ALA A 104 27.14 -12.41 15.78
CA ALA A 104 26.96 -11.07 16.32
C ALA A 104 25.75 -10.38 15.66
N GLY A 105 24.94 -9.69 16.46
CA GLY A 105 23.88 -8.83 15.95
C GLY A 105 24.46 -7.56 15.35
N ARG A 106 24.07 -7.23 14.11
CA ARG A 106 24.42 -5.99 13.43
C ARG A 106 23.14 -5.30 12.95
N MET A 107 23.11 -3.97 13.06
CA MET A 107 22.03 -3.18 12.49
C MET A 107 22.36 -2.84 11.03
N GLU A 108 21.41 -3.07 10.13
CA GLU A 108 21.53 -2.82 8.69
C GLU A 108 20.48 -1.80 8.25
N ALA A 109 20.90 -0.81 7.44
CA ALA A 109 19.97 0.13 6.83
C ALA A 109 19.02 -0.59 5.86
N LEU A 110 17.73 -0.34 6.00
CA LEU A 110 16.69 -0.93 5.19
C LEU A 110 16.19 0.11 4.17
N PRO A 111 16.40 -0.08 2.85
CA PRO A 111 16.02 0.91 1.85
C PRO A 111 14.50 1.04 1.68
N GLU A 112 13.76 -0.04 1.94
CA GLU A 112 12.30 -0.04 1.97
C GLU A 112 11.76 -1.16 2.86
N LEU A 113 10.60 -0.93 3.47
CA LEU A 113 9.81 -1.96 4.13
C LEU A 113 8.52 -2.21 3.33
N LYS A 114 8.36 -3.44 2.82
CA LYS A 114 7.18 -3.83 2.04
C LYS A 114 6.01 -4.21 2.94
N VAL A 115 4.83 -3.69 2.63
CA VAL A 115 3.55 -4.02 3.26
C VAL A 115 2.63 -4.65 2.20
N PRO A 116 2.43 -5.98 2.22
CA PRO A 116 1.73 -6.68 1.15
C PRO A 116 0.24 -6.31 1.09
N ALA A 117 -0.35 -6.35 -0.11
CA ALA A 117 -1.78 -6.15 -0.34
C ALA A 117 -2.63 -7.06 0.56
N GLY A 118 -3.67 -6.50 1.18
CA GLY A 118 -4.52 -7.23 2.12
C GLY A 118 -3.83 -7.71 3.41
N GLY A 119 -2.55 -7.39 3.61
CA GLY A 119 -1.72 -7.91 4.69
C GLY A 119 -1.45 -6.93 5.84
N GLU A 120 -0.60 -7.38 6.76
CA GLU A 120 -0.13 -6.62 7.91
C GLU A 120 1.38 -6.84 8.09
N VAL A 121 2.09 -5.77 8.47
CA VAL A 121 3.50 -5.82 8.88
C VAL A 121 3.60 -5.25 10.29
N ARG A 122 4.23 -5.99 11.18
CA ARG A 122 4.52 -5.55 12.55
C ARG A 122 6.00 -5.28 12.68
N MET A 123 6.36 -4.01 12.84
CA MET A 123 7.75 -3.64 13.04
C MET A 123 8.28 -4.21 14.36
N SER A 124 9.47 -4.78 14.25
CA SER A 124 10.23 -5.41 15.31
C SER A 124 11.70 -5.37 14.92
N PRO A 125 12.65 -5.54 15.85
CA PRO A 125 14.07 -5.48 15.52
C PRO A 125 14.45 -6.35 14.31
N ALA A 126 13.90 -7.57 14.20
CA ALA A 126 14.20 -8.47 13.09
C ALA A 126 13.50 -8.11 11.75
N VAL A 127 12.34 -7.45 11.80
CA VAL A 127 11.55 -7.10 10.59
C VAL A 127 11.98 -5.74 10.05
N GLY A 128 12.21 -4.80 10.96
CA GLY A 128 12.59 -3.42 10.69
C GLY A 128 12.01 -2.47 11.73
N ASP A 129 12.74 -1.39 11.97
CA ASP A 129 12.41 -0.28 12.85
C ASP A 129 12.79 1.06 12.24
N VAL A 130 12.34 2.13 12.88
CA VAL A 130 12.71 3.50 12.55
C VAL A 130 13.65 4.00 13.63
N MET A 131 14.94 4.08 13.33
CA MET A 131 15.90 4.74 14.18
C MET A 131 15.70 6.26 14.09
N VAL A 132 15.70 6.92 15.25
CA VAL A 132 15.68 8.37 15.40
C VAL A 132 17.01 8.78 16.02
N GLU A 133 17.79 9.57 15.28
CA GLU A 133 19.12 9.99 15.72
C GLU A 133 19.05 11.20 16.66
N ASN A 134 19.75 11.12 17.79
CA ASN A 134 19.85 12.22 18.77
C ASN A 134 18.51 12.94 19.08
N PRO A 135 17.45 12.20 19.46
CA PRO A 135 16.17 12.81 19.77
C PRO A 135 16.26 13.76 20.98
N PRO A 136 15.36 14.76 21.07
CA PRO A 136 15.18 15.52 22.31
C PRO A 136 14.74 14.60 23.46
N ALA A 137 14.79 15.12 24.69
CA ALA A 137 14.32 14.37 25.85
C ALA A 137 12.80 14.10 25.75
N LEU A 138 12.42 12.83 25.64
CA LEU A 138 11.02 12.40 25.59
C LEU A 138 10.59 11.76 26.92
N ARG A 139 9.39 12.10 27.39
CA ARG A 139 8.81 11.51 28.61
C ARG A 139 7.90 10.35 28.27
N LEU A 140 7.81 9.37 29.18
CA LEU A 140 6.89 8.25 29.04
C LEU A 140 5.44 8.75 28.91
N GLY A 141 4.70 8.14 27.98
CA GLY A 141 3.32 8.51 27.65
C GLY A 141 3.19 9.76 26.77
N GLU A 142 4.29 10.45 26.47
CA GLU A 142 4.29 11.56 25.51
C GLU A 142 3.96 11.06 24.10
N ARG A 143 3.34 11.94 23.31
CA ARG A 143 2.86 11.62 21.96
C ARG A 143 3.75 12.34 20.96
N VAL A 144 4.25 11.59 19.98
CA VAL A 144 5.15 12.08 18.94
C VAL A 144 4.50 11.82 17.58
N ASP A 145 4.40 12.86 16.77
CA ASP A 145 3.88 12.76 15.41
C ASP A 145 4.97 12.25 14.46
N PHE A 146 4.60 11.27 13.64
CA PHE A 146 5.40 10.70 12.58
C PHE A 146 4.67 10.79 11.24
N VAL A 147 5.43 10.99 10.17
CA VAL A 147 4.96 10.97 8.79
C VAL A 147 5.66 9.82 8.08
N LEU A 148 4.90 8.82 7.66
CA LEU A 148 5.37 7.66 6.93
C LEU A 148 5.16 7.91 5.43
N ARG A 149 6.24 7.94 4.65
CA ARG A 149 6.22 8.16 3.20
C ARG A 149 6.41 6.86 2.44
N PHE A 150 5.50 6.59 1.53
CA PHE A 150 5.50 5.43 0.66
C PHE A 150 6.06 5.76 -0.72
N ARG A 151 6.60 4.75 -1.41
CA ARG A 151 7.25 4.88 -2.73
C ARG A 151 6.34 5.51 -3.79
N ASP A 152 5.04 5.28 -3.71
CA ASP A 152 4.02 5.84 -4.60
C ASP A 152 3.70 7.32 -4.32
N GLY A 153 4.40 7.94 -3.36
CA GLY A 153 4.16 9.31 -2.91
C GLY A 153 3.06 9.41 -1.86
N GLY A 154 2.46 8.28 -1.44
CA GLY A 154 1.49 8.26 -0.36
C GLY A 154 2.12 8.64 0.98
N GLU A 155 1.37 9.38 1.80
CA GLU A 155 1.78 9.75 3.15
C GLU A 155 0.75 9.27 4.18
N VAL A 156 1.23 8.69 5.28
CA VAL A 156 0.40 8.29 6.41
C VAL A 156 0.93 8.94 7.68
N ARG A 157 0.06 9.64 8.40
CA ARG A 157 0.40 10.23 9.70
C ARG A 157 0.13 9.23 10.81
N ALA A 158 1.07 9.12 11.74
CA ALA A 158 0.98 8.26 12.90
C ALA A 158 1.30 9.05 14.16
N VAL A 159 0.62 8.74 15.26
CA VAL A 159 0.96 9.28 16.57
C VAL A 159 1.52 8.17 17.42
N ALA A 160 2.83 8.17 17.62
CA ALA A 160 3.51 7.19 18.46
C ALA A 160 3.48 7.63 19.92
N VAL A 161 3.27 6.68 20.83
CA VAL A 161 3.38 6.93 22.28
C VAL A 161 4.76 6.49 22.76
N VAL A 162 5.37 7.31 23.61
CA VAL A 162 6.67 7.00 24.22
C VAL A 162 6.48 5.91 25.28
N VAL A 163 7.15 4.78 25.09
CA VAL A 163 7.09 3.59 25.96
C VAL A 163 8.45 3.29 26.57
N ARG A 164 8.48 2.45 27.60
CA ARG A 164 9.75 1.93 28.15
C ARG A 164 10.36 0.92 27.17
N ALA A 165 11.68 0.80 27.20
CA ALA A 165 12.35 -0.32 26.53
C ALA A 165 11.79 -1.65 27.09
N GLY A 166 11.30 -2.52 26.20
CA GLY A 166 10.71 -3.81 26.55
C GLY A 166 9.20 -3.80 26.88
N GLY A 167 8.49 -2.68 26.63
CA GLY A 167 7.04 -2.53 26.88
C GLY A 167 6.21 -2.25 25.64
#